data_AF-A0A7W0W9K0-F1
#
_entry.id   AF-A0A7W0W9K0-F1
#
_cell.length_a   1.000
_cell.length_b   1.000
_cell.length_c   1.000
_cell.angle_alpha   90.00
_cell.angle_beta   90.00
_cell.angle_gamma   90.00
#
_symmetry.space_group_name_H-M   'P 1'
#
loop_
_entity.id
_entity.type
_entity.pdbx_description
1 polymer ?
#
loop_
_entity_poly.entity_id
_entity_poly.type
_entity_poly.pdbx_seq_one_letter_code
_entity_poly.pdbx_strand_id
1 'polypeptide(L)' 'LALHFGALQLVADGAPITYAEAEAAAQIVGPDVVITLDLGLGSAVGHAWTCDFSAEYVSINADYRT' A
#
# COMPACT_ATOMS: atom_id res chain seq x y z
N LEU A 1 -12.76 -3.26 -9.60
CA LEU A 1 -11.64 -2.58 -8.91
C LEU A 1 -11.82 -2.72 -7.41
N ALA A 2 -10.94 -3.44 -6.74
CA ALA A 2 -10.91 -3.58 -5.29
C ALA A 2 -9.48 -3.39 -4.74
N LEU A 3 -9.37 -2.77 -3.58
CA LEU A 3 -8.09 -2.50 -2.89
C LEU A 3 -8.14 -3.06 -1.49
N HIS A 4 -7.08 -3.77 -1.10
CA HIS A 4 -6.92 -4.34 0.23
C HIS A 4 -5.57 -3.99 0.83
N PHE A 5 -5.57 -3.68 2.12
CA PHE A 5 -4.38 -3.66 2.98
C PHE A 5 -4.42 -4.89 3.86
N GLY A 6 -3.46 -5.79 3.71
CA GLY A 6 -3.50 -7.11 4.34
C GLY A 6 -4.83 -7.80 4.04
N ALA A 7 -5.58 -8.11 5.09
CA ALA A 7 -6.91 -8.74 4.98
C ALA A 7 -8.08 -7.75 4.92
N LEU A 8 -7.84 -6.44 5.12
CA LEU A 8 -8.89 -5.42 5.15
C LEU A 8 -9.15 -4.87 3.74
N GLN A 9 -10.41 -4.87 3.30
CA GLN A 9 -10.83 -4.22 2.06
C GLN A 9 -11.14 -2.74 2.32
N LEU A 10 -10.60 -1.85 1.48
CA LEU A 10 -10.82 -0.40 1.55
C LEU A 10 -11.68 0.13 0.39
N VAL A 11 -11.59 -0.54 -0.77
CA VAL A 11 -12.32 -0.16 -1.99
C VAL A 11 -13.05 -1.38 -2.54
N ALA A 12 -14.32 -1.20 -2.90
CA ALA A 12 -15.14 -2.18 -3.63
C ALA A 12 -15.80 -1.48 -4.81
N ASP A 13 -15.89 -2.16 -5.96
CA ASP A 13 -16.52 -1.63 -7.18
C ASP A 13 -16.03 -0.24 -7.61
N GLY A 14 -14.76 0.07 -7.33
CA GLY A 14 -14.14 1.36 -7.65
C GLY A 14 -14.50 2.52 -6.74
N ALA A 15 -15.22 2.27 -5.63
CA ALA A 15 -15.54 3.26 -4.62
C ALA A 15 -15.02 2.86 -3.23
N PRO A 16 -14.63 3.82 -2.37
CA PRO A 16 -14.31 3.52 -0.98
C PRO A 16 -15.50 2.92 -0.24
N ILE A 17 -15.24 1.94 0.62
CA ILE A 17 -16.25 1.38 1.54
C ILE A 17 -16.08 1.98 2.94
N THR A 18 -17.08 1.78 3.80
CA THR A 18 -16.95 2.15 5.21
C THR A 18 -16.06 1.15 5.95
N TYR A 19 -14.98 1.65 6.54
CA TYR A 19 -14.07 0.92 7.42
C TYR A 19 -13.59 1.84 8.55
N ALA A 20 -13.05 1.28 9.62
CA ALA A 20 -12.41 2.06 10.66
C ALA A 20 -10.95 2.37 10.26
N GLU A 21 -10.56 3.66 10.23
CA GLU A 21 -9.20 4.06 9.87
C GLU A 21 -8.14 3.41 10.77
N ALA A 22 -8.46 3.20 12.06
CA ALA A 22 -7.58 2.51 12.99
C ALA A 22 -7.28 1.06 12.58
N GLU A 23 -8.24 0.36 11.96
CA GLU A 23 -8.04 -1.00 11.44
C GLU A 23 -7.14 -0.97 10.20
N ALA A 24 -7.37 -0.01 9.29
CA ALA A 24 -6.51 0.16 8.12
C ALA A 24 -5.07 0.51 8.52
N ALA A 25 -4.89 1.40 9.50
CA ALA A 25 -3.58 1.74 10.05
C ALA A 25 -2.89 0.50 10.63
N ALA A 26 -3.61 -0.34 11.38
CA ALA A 26 -3.04 -1.56 11.95
C ALA A 26 -2.53 -2.55 10.89
N GLN A 27 -3.11 -2.58 9.68
CA GLN A 27 -2.65 -3.46 8.59
C GLN A 27 -1.34 -3.01 7.94
N ILE A 28 -0.96 -1.74 8.10
CA ILE A 28 0.25 -1.15 7.50
C ILE A 28 1.32 -0.82 8.54
N VAL A 29 1.11 -1.25 9.80
CA VAL A 29 2.10 -1.16 10.87
C VAL A 29 2.95 -2.41 10.85
N GLY A 30 4.26 -2.24 10.67
CA GLY A 30 5.23 -3.33 10.69
C GLY A 30 6.22 -3.25 9.53
N PRO A 31 7.18 -4.18 9.48
CA PRO A 31 8.23 -4.19 8.46
C PRO A 31 7.71 -4.63 7.07
N ASP A 32 6.65 -5.44 7.04
CA ASP A 32 6.09 -5.98 5.81
C ASP A 32 4.65 -5.48 5.62
N VAL A 33 4.40 -4.79 4.50
CA VAL A 33 3.07 -4.29 4.13
C VAL A 33 2.62 -4.96 2.83
N VAL A 34 1.47 -5.62 2.89
CA VAL A 34 0.86 -6.28 1.73
C VAL A 34 -0.29 -5.42 1.21
N ILE A 35 -0.19 -5.01 -0.04
CA ILE A 35 -1.24 -4.28 -0.76
C ILE A 35 -1.70 -5.14 -1.94
N THR A 36 -3.00 -5.44 -1.98
CA THR A 36 -3.61 -6.20 -3.08
C THR A 36 -4.56 -5.30 -3.86
N LEU A 37 -4.30 -5.14 -5.16
CA LEU A 37 -5.17 -4.43 -6.09
C LEU A 37 -5.74 -5.41 -7.10
N ASP A 38 -7.06 -5.60 -7.08
CA ASP A 38 -7.80 -6.33 -8.09
C ASP A 38 -8.43 -5.36 -9.09
N LEU A 39 -8.00 -5.42 -10.34
CA LEU A 39 -8.54 -4.57 -11.41
C LEU A 39 -9.90 -5.05 -11.92
N GLY A 40 -10.24 -6.33 -11.77
CA GLY A 40 -11.45 -6.94 -12.32
C GLY A 40 -11.43 -7.06 -13.85
N LEU A 41 -10.25 -7.16 -14.46
CA LEU A 41 -10.04 -7.15 -15.92
C LEU A 41 -9.61 -8.50 -16.51
N GLY A 42 -9.61 -9.58 -15.71
CA GLY A 42 -9.22 -10.92 -16.13
C GLY A 42 -8.49 -11.67 -15.02
N SER A 43 -7.71 -12.69 -15.40
CA SER A 43 -6.98 -13.57 -14.48
C SER A 43 -5.47 -13.33 -14.44
N ALA A 44 -4.98 -12.28 -15.09
CA ALA A 44 -3.56 -11.95 -15.08
C ALA A 44 -3.15 -11.45 -13.68
N VAL A 45 -1.97 -11.89 -13.23
CA VAL A 45 -1.43 -11.56 -11.91
C VAL A 45 0.02 -11.09 -12.07
N GLY A 46 0.39 -10.05 -11.34
CA GLY A 46 1.76 -9.54 -11.26
C GLY A 46 2.09 -9.10 -9.84
N HIS A 47 3.38 -9.13 -9.50
CA HIS A 47 3.88 -8.70 -8.20
C HIS A 47 4.98 -7.67 -8.40
N ALA A 48 4.99 -6.65 -7.56
CA ALA A 48 6.05 -5.67 -7.45
C ALA A 48 6.40 -5.50 -5.97
N TRP A 49 7.69 -5.31 -5.69
CA TRP A 49 8.18 -5.03 -4.35
C TRP A 49 8.67 -3.59 -4.32
N THR A 50 8.34 -2.90 -3.24
CA THR A 50 8.78 -1.54 -2.95
C THR A 50 8.92 -1.38 -1.45
N CYS A 51 9.55 -0.28 -1.02
CA CYS A 51 9.59 0.16 0.37
C CYS A 51 8.86 1.50 0.53
N ASP A 52 8.75 1.95 1.77
CA ASP A 52 8.26 3.28 2.13
C ASP A 52 9.27 4.38 1.74
N PHE A 53 8.79 5.62 1.75
CA PHE A 53 9.62 6.80 1.51
C PHE A 53 9.93 7.48 2.84
N SER A 54 11.05 7.08 3.45
CA SER A 54 11.45 7.51 4.79
C SER A 54 12.20 8.84 4.81
N ALA A 55 12.21 9.52 5.97
CA ALA A 55 13.05 10.69 6.18
C ALA A 55 14.55 10.38 6.07
N GLU A 56 14.95 9.17 6.49
CA GLU A 56 16.33 8.70 6.37
C GLU A 56 16.76 8.57 4.91
N TYR A 57 15.88 8.08 4.02
CA TYR A 57 16.15 8.06 2.57
C TYR A 57 16.48 9.47 2.06
N VAL A 58 15.73 10.49 2.51
CA VAL A 58 16.00 11.89 2.16
C VAL A 58 17.35 12.33 2.68
N SER A 59 17.66 12.11 3.95
CA SER A 59 18.96 12.49 4.54
C SER A 59 20.15 11.86 3.82
N ILE A 60 20.07 10.58 3.45
CA ILE A 60 21.14 9.87 2.74
C ILE A 60 21.37 10.46 1.34
N ASN A 61 20.31 10.90 0.65
CA ASN A 61 20.39 11.31 -0.75
C ASN A 61 20.39 12.84 -0.97
N ALA A 62 20.12 13.64 0.06
CA ALA A 62 20.09 15.10 -0.04
C ALA A 62 21.50 15.71 -0.19
N ASP A 63 22.52 15.06 0.37
CA ASP A 63 23.91 15.55 0.38
C ASP A 63 24.70 15.18 -0.90
N TYR A 64 24.08 15.28 -2.07
CA TYR A 64 24.69 14.83 -3.34
C TYR A 64 25.69 15.84 -3.95
N ARG A 65 25.81 17.06 -3.40
CA ARG A 65 26.80 18.07 -3.79
C ARG A 65 27.22 18.95 -2.60
N THR A 66 28.43 18.74 -2.08
CA THR A 66 29.25 19.83 -1.51
C THR A 66 30.14 20.42 -2.60
#